data_AF-A0A3F3R8K9-F1
#
_entry.id   AF-A0A3F3R8K9-F1
#
_cell.length_a   1.000
_cell.length_b   1.000
_cell.length_c   1.000
_cell.angle_alpha   90.00
_cell.angle_beta   90.00
_cell.angle_gamma   90.00
#
_symmetry.space_group_name_H-M   'P 1'
#
loop_
_entity.id
_entity.type
_entity.pdbx_description
1 polymer ?
#
loop_
_entity_poly.entity_id
_entity_poly.type
_entity_poly.pdbx_seq_one_letter_code
_entity_poly.pdbx_strand_id
1 'polypeptide(L)'
;MEQGFGPDIIPIEIDMFPMESDNFLMEREFFHMKSDLVSMESDVVPMESDIFPMESTIDPQVSERKYENDPLLKAFEIMEIIGRYRTMVPATASDRTSDGNIMFLSKMWSQIRAKQPIRMILPAFPFKSPNRGNKTLGSLPDKGEEICLAHLNGLCAAISDVYEYGAKLTIVSDGLVYNDILGVSDRDVWEYGHALREMVAENKYDHIEFARLRDLVHSHEDVKLDGETYERLAPVFRQELIEQHTPMGFDAAVMIKSDENICTTYRGYIKFLTKDLEHLYVENGTTSRKAHKKYLGNVAKAMITRGAAFAEAIIKNYPGYIRLSIHPSNGLTKISINVLPRSSKPVTPWHSAPCYTVDGRFIYGWREVFDANPELELVHKNGRPWCYRFKSELYNWSSPVAVDPIYPCGMMVTPVNPTSISQIEMEKAQGLAHENSPVVLRGFTDTHDHELIAQKAESIDASYLSISDFNPEEKAEDGDSQDSKSTTLSGWLPYDGPTEIMEDQEAHHIKQCPVSSPAK
;
A
#
# COMPACT_ATOMS: atom_id res chain seq x y z
N MET A 1 50.78 -54.79 2.09
CA MET A 1 51.85 -53.96 1.49
C MET A 1 51.14 -53.02 0.53
N GLU A 2 50.60 -51.91 1.04
CA GLU A 2 51.27 -50.60 1.23
C GLU A 2 51.42 -49.79 -0.06
N GLN A 3 51.19 -48.48 0.11
CA GLN A 3 51.39 -47.33 -0.79
C GLN A 3 50.23 -46.99 -1.75
N GLY A 4 49.70 -45.77 -1.83
CA GLY A 4 50.04 -44.52 -1.14
C GLY A 4 49.06 -43.41 -1.58
N PHE A 5 48.86 -42.44 -0.68
CA PHE A 5 47.91 -41.32 -0.75
C PHE A 5 48.29 -40.21 -1.74
N GLY A 6 47.26 -39.50 -2.22
CA GLY A 6 47.31 -38.09 -2.66
C GLY A 6 46.38 -37.79 -3.84
N PRO A 7 45.42 -36.86 -3.67
CA PRO A 7 45.46 -35.73 -4.59
C PRO A 7 45.34 -34.37 -3.89
N ASP A 8 46.24 -33.51 -4.35
CA ASP A 8 46.32 -32.05 -4.28
C ASP A 8 45.10 -31.29 -3.76
N ILE A 9 45.33 -30.63 -2.62
CA ILE A 9 44.52 -29.55 -2.09
C ILE A 9 44.95 -28.27 -2.81
N ILE A 10 44.04 -27.69 -3.60
CA ILE A 10 44.08 -26.28 -3.98
C ILE A 10 43.01 -25.58 -3.13
N PRO A 11 43.37 -24.69 -2.18
CA PRO A 11 42.38 -23.91 -1.46
C PRO A 11 41.91 -22.76 -2.36
N ILE A 12 40.63 -22.77 -2.72
CA ILE A 12 39.94 -21.54 -3.15
C ILE A 12 39.16 -21.09 -1.92
N GLU A 13 39.73 -20.12 -1.20
CA GLU A 13 39.02 -19.30 -0.23
C GLU A 13 37.84 -18.63 -0.95
N ILE A 14 36.63 -18.99 -0.51
CA ILE A 14 35.45 -18.16 -0.75
C ILE A 14 35.09 -17.64 0.64
N ASP A 15 35.39 -16.37 0.86
CA ASP A 15 35.00 -15.62 2.06
C ASP A 15 33.49 -15.74 2.26
N MET A 16 33.10 -16.64 3.16
CA MET A 16 31.80 -16.61 3.79
C MET A 16 31.82 -15.50 4.83
N PHE A 17 31.35 -14.31 4.46
CA PHE A 17 31.02 -13.30 5.47
C PHE A 17 29.76 -13.73 6.23
N PRO A 18 29.82 -13.95 7.56
CA PRO A 18 28.63 -14.01 8.39
C PRO A 18 28.04 -12.60 8.44
N MET A 19 26.76 -12.46 8.14
CA MET A 19 26.06 -11.19 8.23
C MET A 19 25.65 -10.99 9.70
N GLU A 20 26.58 -10.47 10.50
CA GLU A 20 26.26 -9.89 11.80
C GLU A 20 25.56 -8.53 11.59
N SER A 21 24.60 -8.25 12.45
CA SER A 21 23.80 -7.04 12.46
C SER A 21 24.61 -5.88 13.04
N ASP A 22 25.24 -5.09 12.18
CA ASP A 22 25.97 -3.89 12.61
C ASP A 22 25.09 -2.63 12.55
N ASN A 23 24.77 -2.09 13.73
CA ASN A 23 24.34 -0.71 13.94
C ASN A 23 25.57 0.21 13.88
N PHE A 24 25.72 0.99 12.81
CA PHE A 24 26.70 2.08 12.77
C PHE A 24 26.02 3.45 12.72
N LEU A 25 26.24 4.22 13.78
CA LEU A 25 26.11 5.68 13.85
C LEU A 25 27.29 6.30 13.09
N MET A 26 27.03 7.11 12.06
CA MET A 26 28.06 7.95 11.43
C MET A 26 27.86 9.42 11.83
N GLU A 27 28.88 9.95 12.52
CA GLU A 27 29.10 11.38 12.70
C GLU A 27 29.46 12.03 11.35
N ARG A 28 28.87 13.19 11.05
CA ARG A 28 29.17 13.99 9.84
C ARG A 28 30.29 14.98 10.13
N GLU A 29 31.40 14.90 9.40
CA GLU A 29 32.35 16.00 9.24
C GLU A 29 31.84 17.02 8.21
N PHE A 30 31.93 18.31 8.54
CA PHE A 30 31.57 19.44 7.67
C PHE A 30 32.82 19.95 6.93
N PHE A 31 32.80 19.95 5.59
CA PHE A 31 33.73 20.73 4.78
C PHE A 31 33.09 22.06 4.34
N HIS A 32 33.71 23.17 4.74
CA HIS A 32 33.40 24.53 4.30
C HIS A 32 34.17 24.84 3.01
N MET A 33 33.47 25.26 1.94
CA MET A 33 34.08 25.82 0.74
C MET A 33 33.75 27.32 0.68
N LYS A 34 34.79 28.16 0.87
CA LYS A 34 34.74 29.60 0.59
C LYS A 34 34.82 29.80 -0.92
N SER A 35 33.97 30.67 -1.48
CA SER A 35 34.17 31.22 -2.83
C SER A 35 34.48 32.71 -2.72
N ASP A 36 35.57 33.10 -3.37
CA ASP A 36 36.13 34.44 -3.35
C ASP A 36 35.33 35.40 -4.26
N LEU A 37 35.14 36.62 -3.75
CA LEU A 37 34.58 37.75 -4.47
C LEU A 37 35.59 38.27 -5.51
N VAL A 38 35.19 38.37 -6.77
CA VAL A 38 35.90 39.18 -7.78
C VAL A 38 34.93 40.19 -8.37
N SER A 39 35.21 41.47 -8.12
CA SER A 39 34.52 42.62 -8.70
C SER A 39 34.99 42.86 -10.13
N MET A 40 34.05 43.07 -11.06
CA MET A 40 34.32 43.71 -12.35
C MET A 40 33.29 44.82 -12.56
N GLU A 41 33.78 46.07 -12.58
CA GLU A 41 33.06 47.24 -13.07
C GLU A 41 33.15 47.30 -14.60
N SER A 42 32.05 47.65 -15.28
CA SER A 42 32.07 48.61 -16.40
C SER A 42 30.66 49.01 -16.87
N ASP A 43 30.48 50.33 -16.83
CA ASP A 43 29.78 51.23 -17.76
C ASP A 43 28.25 51.16 -17.92
N VAL A 44 27.64 52.15 -17.26
CA VAL A 44 26.25 52.60 -17.41
C VAL A 44 26.14 53.56 -18.59
N VAL A 45 25.21 53.30 -19.52
CA VAL A 45 24.66 54.28 -20.46
C VAL A 45 23.15 54.32 -20.25
N PRO A 46 22.52 55.47 -19.96
CA PRO A 46 21.09 55.54 -19.71
C PRO A 46 20.34 55.67 -21.03
N MET A 47 19.33 54.82 -21.22
CA MET A 47 18.32 55.01 -22.26
C MET A 47 16.98 55.15 -21.56
N GLU A 48 16.45 56.37 -21.60
CA GLU A 48 15.11 56.70 -21.08
C GLU A 48 14.06 55.85 -21.81
N SER A 49 13.18 55.22 -21.02
CA SER A 49 11.90 54.71 -21.53
C SER A 49 10.81 55.15 -20.57
N ASP A 50 9.80 55.80 -21.14
CA ASP A 50 8.70 56.45 -20.45
C ASP A 50 7.91 55.47 -19.58
N ILE A 51 7.78 55.80 -18.29
CA ILE A 51 6.90 55.11 -17.35
C ILE A 51 5.46 55.53 -17.66
N PHE A 52 4.67 54.64 -18.25
CA PHE A 52 3.21 54.71 -18.17
C PHE A 52 2.75 53.88 -16.95
N PRO A 53 2.09 54.48 -15.94
CA PRO A 53 1.52 53.71 -14.84
C PRO A 53 0.24 53.03 -15.35
N MET A 54 0.33 51.73 -15.62
CA MET A 54 -0.87 50.90 -15.74
C MET A 54 -1.22 50.45 -14.33
N GLU A 55 -2.08 51.21 -13.64
CA GLU A 55 -2.75 50.72 -12.43
C GLU A 55 -3.58 49.49 -12.84
N SER A 56 -3.07 48.30 -12.51
CA SER A 56 -3.86 47.09 -12.55
C SER A 56 -4.65 47.03 -11.24
N THR A 57 -5.91 47.44 -11.30
CA THR A 57 -6.91 47.05 -10.31
C THR A 57 -7.16 45.54 -10.46
N ILE A 58 -6.26 44.73 -9.88
CA ILE A 58 -6.49 43.30 -9.69
C ILE A 58 -7.22 43.18 -8.34
N ASP A 59 -8.51 42.89 -8.42
CA ASP A 59 -9.30 42.45 -7.27
C ASP A 59 -8.69 41.13 -6.73
N PRO A 60 -8.17 41.09 -5.50
CA PRO A 60 -7.53 39.89 -4.92
C PRO A 60 -8.44 38.66 -4.97
N GLN A 61 -9.76 38.86 -4.80
CA GLN A 61 -10.75 37.78 -4.80
C GLN A 61 -10.97 37.18 -6.20
N VAL A 62 -10.70 37.93 -7.27
CA VAL A 62 -10.81 37.45 -8.66
C VAL A 62 -9.53 36.71 -9.08
N SER A 63 -8.38 37.08 -8.52
CA SER A 63 -7.13 36.32 -8.74
C SER A 63 -7.13 34.96 -8.05
N GLU A 64 -7.61 34.86 -6.80
CA GLU A 64 -7.64 33.59 -6.07
C GLU A 64 -8.58 32.55 -6.73
N ARG A 65 -9.76 32.96 -7.19
CA ARG A 65 -10.72 32.08 -7.88
C ARG A 65 -10.23 31.54 -9.23
N LYS A 66 -9.26 32.20 -9.88
CA LYS A 66 -8.70 31.76 -11.17
C LYS A 66 -7.73 30.59 -11.02
N TYR A 67 -7.08 30.44 -9.87
CA TYR A 67 -6.10 29.38 -9.62
C TYR A 67 -6.73 28.12 -8.99
N GLU A 68 -7.83 28.24 -8.25
CA GLU A 68 -8.57 27.07 -7.70
C GLU A 68 -9.04 26.08 -8.77
N ASN A 69 -9.23 26.55 -10.01
CA ASN A 69 -9.69 25.74 -11.14
C ASN A 69 -8.61 25.42 -12.18
N ASP A 70 -7.32 25.65 -11.89
CA ASP A 70 -6.24 25.29 -12.82
C ASP A 70 -6.07 23.76 -12.87
N PRO A 71 -6.36 23.10 -14.01
CA PRO A 71 -6.22 21.65 -14.13
C PRO A 71 -4.78 21.15 -13.90
N LEU A 72 -3.78 21.98 -14.15
CA LEU A 72 -2.38 21.63 -13.94
C LEU A 72 -2.01 21.69 -12.46
N LEU A 73 -2.45 22.72 -11.73
CA LEU A 73 -2.26 22.81 -10.28
C LEU A 73 -2.93 21.61 -9.58
N LYS A 74 -4.17 21.29 -10.00
CA LYS A 74 -4.88 20.10 -9.51
C LYS A 74 -4.12 18.80 -9.82
N ALA A 75 -3.53 18.68 -11.00
CA ALA A 75 -2.71 17.51 -11.34
C ALA A 75 -1.47 17.39 -10.43
N PHE A 76 -0.85 18.50 -10.03
CA PHE A 76 0.26 18.49 -9.07
C PHE A 76 -0.19 18.02 -7.68
N GLU A 77 -1.31 18.53 -7.15
CA GLU A 77 -1.86 18.08 -5.86
C GLU A 77 -2.13 16.57 -5.86
N ILE A 78 -2.72 16.04 -6.94
CA ILE A 78 -2.97 14.61 -7.11
C ILE A 78 -1.65 13.82 -7.18
N MET A 79 -0.63 14.36 -7.86
CA MET A 79 0.69 13.75 -7.92
C MET A 79 1.35 13.69 -6.54
N GLU A 80 1.18 14.70 -5.70
CA GLU A 80 1.69 14.70 -4.33
C GLU A 80 1.03 13.60 -3.48
N ILE A 81 -0.29 13.40 -3.62
CA ILE A 81 -1.01 12.32 -2.94
C ILE A 81 -0.45 10.96 -3.35
N ILE A 82 -0.29 10.70 -4.66
CA ILE A 82 0.33 9.46 -5.16
C ILE A 82 1.79 9.35 -4.67
N GLY A 83 2.49 10.48 -4.59
CA GLY A 83 3.87 10.59 -4.10
C GLY A 83 4.04 10.08 -2.68
N ARG A 84 3.04 10.20 -1.79
CA ARG A 84 3.07 9.68 -0.41
C ARG A 84 3.15 8.16 -0.34
N TYR A 85 2.74 7.47 -1.41
CA TYR A 85 2.78 6.01 -1.52
C TYR A 85 4.05 5.53 -2.23
N ARG A 86 4.87 6.44 -2.75
CA ARG A 86 5.94 6.10 -3.68
C ARG A 86 7.05 5.31 -3.00
N THR A 87 7.51 4.27 -3.69
CA THR A 87 8.73 3.55 -3.31
C THR A 87 9.96 4.35 -3.72
N MET A 88 11.00 4.34 -2.88
CA MET A 88 12.29 4.95 -3.21
C MET A 88 12.88 4.36 -4.50
N VAL A 89 13.50 5.22 -5.30
CA VAL A 89 14.24 4.82 -6.49
C VAL A 89 15.44 3.96 -6.05
N PRO A 90 15.71 2.81 -6.70
CA PRO A 90 16.86 1.99 -6.37
C PRO A 90 18.16 2.79 -6.47
N ALA A 91 19.05 2.68 -5.48
CA ALA A 91 20.36 3.34 -5.48
C ALA A 91 21.23 2.98 -6.69
N THR A 92 20.95 1.84 -7.33
CA THR A 92 21.65 1.37 -8.53
C THR A 92 21.11 1.94 -9.82
N ALA A 93 20.04 2.74 -9.81
CA ALA A 93 19.40 3.26 -11.01
C ALA A 93 19.50 4.80 -11.06
N SER A 94 19.60 5.36 -12.26
CA SER A 94 19.46 6.81 -12.46
C SER A 94 18.02 7.25 -12.21
N ASP A 95 17.80 8.23 -11.34
CA ASP A 95 16.47 8.76 -11.06
C ASP A 95 15.94 9.59 -12.24
N ARG A 96 14.86 9.11 -12.86
CA ARG A 96 14.14 9.75 -13.98
C ARG A 96 12.71 10.14 -13.61
N THR A 97 12.45 10.34 -12.32
CA THR A 97 11.17 10.78 -11.79
C THR A 97 10.64 12.02 -12.52
N SER A 98 11.47 13.06 -12.65
CA SER A 98 11.04 14.33 -13.21
C SER A 98 10.57 14.19 -14.66
N ASP A 99 11.28 13.38 -15.45
CA ASP A 99 10.91 13.06 -16.83
C ASP A 99 9.56 12.33 -16.89
N GLY A 100 9.39 11.31 -16.03
CA GLY A 100 8.13 10.56 -15.95
C GLY A 100 6.96 11.42 -15.49
N ASN A 101 7.20 12.33 -14.54
CA ASN A 101 6.17 13.24 -14.03
C ASN A 101 5.58 14.12 -15.13
N ILE A 102 6.36 14.57 -16.11
CA ILE A 102 5.83 15.35 -17.25
C ILE A 102 4.76 14.54 -18.00
N MET A 103 5.02 13.27 -18.28
CA MET A 103 4.06 12.37 -18.94
C MET A 103 2.81 12.15 -18.05
N PHE A 104 2.99 11.86 -16.76
CA PHE A 104 1.87 11.60 -15.87
C PHE A 104 1.00 12.83 -15.64
N LEU A 105 1.61 14.01 -15.46
CA LEU A 105 0.89 15.28 -15.33
C LEU A 105 0.10 15.58 -16.60
N SER A 106 0.66 15.34 -17.78
CA SER A 106 -0.07 15.50 -19.06
C SER A 106 -1.30 14.60 -19.14
N LYS A 107 -1.18 13.33 -18.71
CA LYS A 107 -2.30 12.38 -18.64
C LYS A 107 -3.36 12.81 -17.63
N MET A 108 -2.96 13.25 -16.43
CA MET A 108 -3.89 13.73 -15.40
C MET A 108 -4.60 14.99 -15.86
N TRP A 109 -3.86 15.97 -16.38
CA TRP A 109 -4.41 17.22 -16.93
C TRP A 109 -5.49 16.96 -17.98
N SER A 110 -5.26 16.01 -18.88
CA SER A 110 -6.24 15.63 -19.92
C SER A 110 -7.53 15.08 -19.30
N GLN A 111 -7.43 14.28 -18.24
CA GLN A 111 -8.59 13.71 -17.54
C GLN A 111 -9.32 14.77 -16.70
N ILE A 112 -8.58 15.66 -16.04
CA ILE A 112 -9.14 16.77 -15.25
C ILE A 112 -9.91 17.74 -16.14
N ARG A 113 -9.35 18.13 -17.29
CA ARG A 113 -10.06 18.96 -18.28
C ARG A 113 -11.32 18.30 -18.81
N ALA A 114 -11.31 16.97 -18.93
CA ALA A 114 -12.47 16.20 -19.36
C ALA A 114 -13.48 15.93 -18.24
N LYS A 115 -13.23 16.43 -17.00
CA LYS A 115 -14.09 16.19 -15.84
C LYS A 115 -14.32 14.70 -15.60
N GLN A 116 -13.25 13.92 -15.73
CA GLN A 116 -13.26 12.46 -15.56
C GLN A 116 -12.46 12.06 -14.32
N PRO A 117 -12.81 10.92 -13.69
CA PRO A 117 -11.99 10.36 -12.63
C PRO A 117 -10.56 10.12 -13.09
N ILE A 118 -9.57 10.32 -12.21
CA ILE A 118 -8.19 9.93 -12.49
C ILE A 118 -8.10 8.41 -12.55
N ARG A 119 -7.82 7.89 -13.74
CA ARG A 119 -7.67 6.46 -14.02
C ARG A 119 -6.24 6.01 -13.78
N MET A 120 -6.06 5.11 -12.83
CA MET A 120 -4.79 4.47 -12.50
C MET A 120 -4.86 2.97 -12.79
N ILE A 121 -3.72 2.38 -13.16
CA ILE A 121 -3.62 0.95 -13.43
C ILE A 121 -2.45 0.33 -12.68
N LEU A 122 -2.71 -0.77 -11.97
CA LEU A 122 -1.72 -1.48 -11.16
C LEU A 122 -1.73 -2.97 -11.50
N PRO A 123 -0.68 -3.50 -12.15
CA PRO A 123 -0.47 -4.93 -12.21
C PRO A 123 0.00 -5.45 -10.86
N ALA A 124 -0.81 -6.31 -10.26
CA ALA A 124 -0.61 -6.81 -8.91
C ALA A 124 -1.60 -7.95 -8.61
N PHE A 125 -1.44 -8.56 -7.43
CA PHE A 125 -2.33 -9.61 -6.92
C PHE A 125 -2.44 -10.82 -7.87
N PRO A 126 -1.32 -11.53 -8.13
CA PRO A 126 -1.35 -12.72 -8.96
C PRO A 126 -2.03 -13.90 -8.26
N PHE A 127 -1.45 -14.30 -7.13
CA PHE A 127 -1.80 -15.44 -6.27
C PHE A 127 -0.81 -15.44 -5.09
N LYS A 128 -1.14 -16.12 -3.97
CA LYS A 128 -0.16 -16.35 -2.88
C LYS A 128 0.98 -17.25 -3.33
N SER A 129 2.19 -16.95 -2.85
CA SER A 129 3.38 -17.77 -3.07
C SER A 129 3.12 -19.28 -2.88
N PRO A 130 3.64 -20.16 -3.75
CA PRO A 130 3.51 -21.61 -3.59
C PRO A 130 4.24 -22.14 -2.34
N ASN A 131 5.19 -21.39 -1.77
CA ASN A 131 5.79 -21.68 -0.47
C ASN A 131 4.84 -21.33 0.69
N ARG A 132 3.84 -22.19 0.92
CA ARG A 132 2.82 -22.06 1.98
C ARG A 132 3.32 -22.50 3.37
N GLY A 133 4.41 -23.26 3.41
CA GLY A 133 5.02 -23.71 4.67
C GLY A 133 5.82 -22.60 5.34
N ASN A 134 6.65 -21.89 4.56
CA ASN A 134 7.65 -20.99 5.13
C ASN A 134 7.39 -19.51 4.82
N LYS A 135 6.66 -19.18 3.75
CA LYS A 135 6.57 -17.79 3.26
C LYS A 135 5.23 -17.12 3.53
N THR A 136 4.12 -17.82 3.28
CA THR A 136 2.75 -17.28 3.40
C THR A 136 1.86 -18.19 4.26
N LEU A 137 0.68 -17.71 4.65
CA LEU A 137 -0.25 -18.44 5.52
C LEU A 137 -1.12 -19.49 4.78
N GLY A 138 -1.21 -19.42 3.45
CA GLY A 138 -2.07 -20.28 2.64
C GLY A 138 -2.14 -19.83 1.18
N SER A 139 -3.09 -20.38 0.41
CA SER A 139 -3.33 -20.02 -1.00
C SER A 139 -4.23 -18.80 -1.19
N LEU A 140 -5.14 -18.57 -0.24
CA LEU A 140 -6.15 -17.52 -0.32
C LEU A 140 -5.65 -16.21 0.31
N PRO A 141 -6.23 -15.06 -0.06
CA PRO A 141 -5.91 -13.76 0.54
C PRO A 141 -6.09 -13.80 2.06
N ASP A 142 -5.18 -13.20 2.81
CA ASP A 142 -5.22 -13.09 4.27
C ASP A 142 -5.33 -11.62 4.69
N LYS A 143 -5.08 -11.30 5.97
CA LYS A 143 -5.19 -9.90 6.44
C LYS A 143 -4.26 -8.97 5.66
N GLY A 144 -3.15 -9.46 5.11
CA GLY A 144 -2.21 -8.67 4.32
C GLY A 144 -2.87 -8.11 3.07
N GLU A 145 -3.66 -8.91 2.35
CA GLU A 145 -4.44 -8.43 1.23
C GLU A 145 -5.58 -7.50 1.65
N GLU A 146 -6.26 -7.76 2.78
CA GLU A 146 -7.31 -6.89 3.31
C GLU A 146 -6.80 -5.46 3.51
N ILE A 147 -5.63 -5.31 4.13
CA ILE A 147 -5.01 -4.00 4.39
C ILE A 147 -4.46 -3.38 3.12
N CYS A 148 -3.86 -4.19 2.24
CA CYS A 148 -3.37 -3.71 0.96
C CYS A 148 -4.50 -3.07 0.14
N LEU A 149 -5.66 -3.72 0.06
CA LEU A 149 -6.85 -3.19 -0.62
C LEU A 149 -7.36 -1.93 0.08
N ALA A 150 -7.45 -1.91 1.41
CA ALA A 150 -7.84 -0.72 2.16
C ALA A 150 -6.90 0.47 1.90
N HIS A 151 -5.59 0.22 1.87
CA HIS A 151 -4.54 1.21 1.62
C HIS A 151 -4.64 1.81 0.21
N LEU A 152 -4.87 0.96 -0.80
CA LEU A 152 -5.04 1.38 -2.19
C LEU A 152 -6.38 2.10 -2.44
N ASN A 153 -7.46 1.68 -1.76
CA ASN A 153 -8.72 2.42 -1.78
C ASN A 153 -8.56 3.79 -1.13
N GLY A 154 -7.83 3.87 0.00
CA GLY A 154 -7.50 5.11 0.68
C GLY A 154 -6.68 6.08 -0.17
N LEU A 155 -5.78 5.58 -1.03
CA LEU A 155 -5.09 6.41 -2.02
C LEU A 155 -6.08 7.15 -2.93
N CYS A 156 -7.10 6.44 -3.42
CA CYS A 156 -8.10 7.01 -4.31
C CYS A 156 -9.09 7.92 -3.58
N ALA A 157 -9.44 7.58 -2.35
CA ALA A 157 -10.27 8.42 -1.48
C ALA A 157 -9.58 9.77 -1.22
N ALA A 158 -8.28 9.77 -0.88
CA ALA A 158 -7.50 10.99 -0.68
C ALA A 158 -7.46 11.89 -1.93
N ILE A 159 -7.45 11.30 -3.14
CA ILE A 159 -7.59 12.08 -4.39
C ILE A 159 -9.00 12.69 -4.51
N SER A 160 -10.03 11.95 -4.08
CA SER A 160 -11.42 12.40 -4.12
C SER A 160 -11.69 13.56 -3.15
N ASP A 161 -10.92 13.66 -2.07
CA ASP A 161 -10.99 14.80 -1.14
C ASP A 161 -10.57 16.13 -1.79
N VAL A 162 -9.70 16.08 -2.81
CA VAL A 162 -9.18 17.29 -3.49
C VAL A 162 -9.71 17.48 -4.90
N TYR A 163 -10.34 16.46 -5.49
CA TYR A 163 -10.82 16.47 -6.88
C TYR A 163 -12.21 15.84 -6.98
N GLU A 164 -13.20 16.62 -7.38
CA GLU A 164 -14.64 16.25 -7.32
C GLU A 164 -15.01 14.97 -8.11
N TYR A 165 -14.28 14.65 -9.19
CA TYR A 165 -14.52 13.41 -9.97
C TYR A 165 -13.71 12.21 -9.44
N GLY A 166 -12.88 12.43 -8.42
CA GLY A 166 -12.11 11.42 -7.71
C GLY A 166 -11.15 10.61 -8.57
N ALA A 167 -10.87 9.39 -8.12
CA ALA A 167 -9.99 8.46 -8.79
C ALA A 167 -10.53 7.03 -8.79
N LYS A 168 -10.11 6.25 -9.78
CA LYS A 168 -10.35 4.81 -9.86
C LYS A 168 -9.04 4.08 -10.13
N LEU A 169 -8.80 3.01 -9.37
CA LEU A 169 -7.66 2.13 -9.54
C LEU A 169 -8.10 0.80 -10.14
N THR A 170 -7.65 0.52 -11.36
CA THR A 170 -7.84 -0.80 -12.00
C THR A 170 -6.65 -1.70 -11.64
N ILE A 171 -6.92 -2.72 -10.84
CA ILE A 171 -5.97 -3.80 -10.53
C ILE A 171 -6.03 -4.84 -11.65
N VAL A 172 -4.91 -5.04 -12.34
CA VAL A 172 -4.80 -6.07 -13.38
C VAL A 172 -4.08 -7.28 -12.81
N SER A 173 -4.79 -8.38 -12.58
CA SER A 173 -4.13 -9.58 -12.06
C SER A 173 -3.18 -10.17 -13.10
N ASP A 174 -1.93 -10.33 -12.69
CA ASP A 174 -0.87 -11.00 -13.45
C ASP A 174 -0.77 -12.51 -13.12
N GLY A 175 -1.77 -13.06 -12.41
CA GLY A 175 -1.76 -14.45 -11.97
C GLY A 175 -1.65 -15.45 -13.12
N LEU A 176 -2.56 -15.37 -14.10
CA LEU A 176 -2.48 -16.24 -15.30
C LEU A 176 -1.25 -16.00 -16.14
N VAL A 177 -0.57 -14.85 -16.00
CA VAL A 177 0.66 -14.60 -16.77
C VAL A 177 1.77 -15.55 -16.30
N TYR A 178 1.78 -15.94 -15.02
CA TYR A 178 2.94 -16.61 -14.41
C TYR A 178 2.64 -17.93 -13.69
N ASN A 179 1.39 -18.26 -13.38
CA ASN A 179 1.05 -19.36 -12.46
C ASN A 179 1.60 -20.73 -12.88
N ASP A 180 1.46 -21.11 -14.16
CA ASP A 180 1.94 -22.38 -14.70
C ASP A 180 3.47 -22.55 -14.61
N ILE A 181 4.24 -21.47 -14.79
CA ILE A 181 5.71 -21.49 -14.67
C ILE A 181 6.19 -21.37 -13.21
N LEU A 182 5.28 -21.03 -12.29
CA LEU A 182 5.53 -20.95 -10.85
C LEU A 182 4.91 -22.12 -10.07
N GLY A 183 4.31 -23.10 -10.77
CA GLY A 183 3.73 -24.28 -10.14
C GLY A 183 2.45 -24.01 -9.34
N VAL A 184 1.72 -22.94 -9.70
CA VAL A 184 0.43 -22.59 -9.09
C VAL A 184 -0.69 -22.94 -10.05
N SER A 185 -1.72 -23.65 -9.55
CA SER A 185 -2.83 -24.12 -10.38
C SER A 185 -3.70 -22.96 -10.90
N ASP A 186 -4.32 -23.13 -12.06
CA ASP A 186 -5.28 -22.13 -12.57
C ASP A 186 -6.47 -21.94 -11.58
N ARG A 187 -6.86 -23.00 -10.85
CA ARG A 187 -7.86 -22.94 -9.76
C ARG A 187 -7.42 -22.04 -8.61
N ASP A 188 -6.19 -22.16 -8.12
CA ASP A 188 -5.66 -21.30 -7.05
C ASP A 188 -5.72 -19.82 -7.47
N VAL A 189 -5.38 -19.50 -8.72
CA VAL A 189 -5.47 -18.12 -9.25
C VAL A 189 -6.92 -17.63 -9.26
N TRP A 190 -7.86 -18.48 -9.71
CA TRP A 190 -9.27 -18.14 -9.71
C TRP A 190 -9.78 -17.85 -8.30
N GLU A 191 -9.53 -18.75 -7.35
CA GLU A 191 -10.02 -18.64 -5.98
C GLU A 191 -9.41 -17.43 -5.26
N TYR A 192 -8.11 -17.19 -5.43
CA TYR A 192 -7.45 -16.01 -4.90
C TYR A 192 -8.07 -14.72 -5.45
N GLY A 193 -8.20 -14.61 -6.77
CA GLY A 193 -8.79 -13.44 -7.41
C GLY A 193 -10.29 -13.30 -7.17
N HIS A 194 -11.01 -14.38 -6.85
CA HIS A 194 -12.41 -14.35 -6.44
C HIS A 194 -12.56 -13.78 -5.04
N ALA A 195 -11.79 -14.32 -4.07
CA ALA A 195 -11.80 -13.84 -2.70
C ALA A 195 -11.41 -12.35 -2.58
N LEU A 196 -10.48 -11.85 -3.40
CA LEU A 196 -10.17 -10.41 -3.43
C LEU A 196 -11.35 -9.54 -3.85
N ARG A 197 -12.15 -10.01 -4.83
CA ARG A 197 -13.33 -9.28 -5.30
C ARG A 197 -14.45 -9.32 -4.27
N GLU A 198 -14.60 -10.43 -3.55
CA GLU A 198 -15.51 -10.52 -2.41
C GLU A 198 -15.09 -9.53 -1.30
N MET A 199 -13.80 -9.48 -0.94
CA MET A 199 -13.30 -8.51 0.04
C MET A 199 -13.58 -7.05 -0.37
N VAL A 200 -13.35 -6.69 -1.63
CA VAL A 200 -13.66 -5.34 -2.15
C VAL A 200 -15.16 -5.03 -2.05
N ALA A 201 -16.03 -5.99 -2.39
CA ALA A 201 -17.47 -5.82 -2.31
C ALA A 201 -17.98 -5.71 -0.86
N GLU A 202 -17.51 -6.58 0.04
CA GLU A 202 -17.87 -6.61 1.45
C GLU A 202 -17.48 -5.31 2.17
N ASN A 203 -16.31 -4.76 1.85
CA ASN A 203 -15.81 -3.52 2.45
C ASN A 203 -16.27 -2.26 1.71
N LYS A 204 -17.07 -2.39 0.64
CA LYS A 204 -17.54 -1.27 -0.20
C LYS A 204 -16.40 -0.36 -0.69
N TYR A 205 -15.31 -0.98 -1.16
CA TYR A 205 -14.20 -0.25 -1.75
C TYR A 205 -14.55 0.21 -3.17
N ASP A 206 -15.29 1.31 -3.24
CA ASP A 206 -15.87 1.81 -4.49
C ASP A 206 -14.82 2.31 -5.49
N HIS A 207 -13.57 2.55 -5.06
CA HIS A 207 -12.52 3.06 -5.95
C HIS A 207 -11.72 1.97 -6.68
N ILE A 208 -11.93 0.70 -6.35
CA ILE A 208 -11.14 -0.40 -6.90
C ILE A 208 -11.93 -1.15 -7.98
N GLU A 209 -11.31 -1.28 -9.15
CA GLU A 209 -11.78 -2.10 -10.26
C GLU A 209 -10.80 -3.24 -10.50
N PHE A 210 -11.26 -4.34 -11.09
CA PHE A 210 -10.40 -5.46 -11.48
C PHE A 210 -10.49 -5.70 -12.98
N ALA A 211 -9.32 -5.95 -13.59
CA ALA A 211 -9.20 -6.53 -14.90
C ALA A 211 -8.38 -7.83 -14.81
N ARG A 212 -8.65 -8.75 -15.71
CA ARG A 212 -7.96 -10.03 -15.84
C ARG A 212 -7.30 -10.14 -17.19
N LEU A 213 -6.51 -11.19 -17.34
CA LEU A 213 -5.84 -11.47 -18.60
C LEU A 213 -6.81 -11.54 -19.80
N ARG A 214 -7.99 -12.14 -19.60
CA ARG A 214 -9.06 -12.18 -20.62
C ARG A 214 -9.42 -10.79 -21.15
N ASP A 215 -9.52 -9.81 -20.25
CA ASP A 215 -9.96 -8.45 -20.57
C ASP A 215 -8.85 -7.65 -21.31
N LEU A 216 -7.63 -8.19 -21.40
CA LEU A 216 -6.53 -7.62 -22.18
C LEU A 216 -6.42 -8.19 -23.59
N VAL A 217 -6.83 -9.45 -23.77
CA VAL A 217 -6.75 -10.19 -25.05
C VAL A 217 -8.08 -10.21 -25.81
N HIS A 218 -9.15 -9.66 -25.21
CA HIS A 218 -10.49 -9.56 -25.79
C HIS A 218 -11.04 -10.87 -26.34
N SER A 219 -10.83 -11.96 -25.59
CA SER A 219 -11.19 -13.32 -26.01
C SER A 219 -12.30 -13.89 -25.15
N HIS A 220 -13.23 -14.59 -25.78
CA HIS A 220 -14.38 -15.24 -25.12
C HIS A 220 -15.15 -14.30 -24.16
N GLU A 221 -15.38 -13.05 -24.57
CA GLU A 221 -16.05 -12.02 -23.74
C GLU A 221 -17.51 -12.37 -23.43
N ASP A 222 -18.21 -13.02 -24.36
CA ASP A 222 -19.60 -13.48 -24.20
C ASP A 222 -19.75 -14.65 -23.21
N VAL A 223 -18.64 -15.25 -22.77
CA VAL A 223 -18.65 -16.41 -21.88
C VAL A 223 -18.60 -15.93 -20.42
N LYS A 224 -19.62 -16.30 -19.65
CA LYS A 224 -19.60 -16.12 -18.20
C LYS A 224 -18.51 -17.01 -17.59
N LEU A 225 -17.54 -16.40 -16.92
CA LEU A 225 -16.51 -17.15 -16.20
C LEU A 225 -17.03 -17.58 -14.83
N ASP A 226 -17.04 -18.89 -14.60
CA ASP A 226 -16.95 -19.53 -13.30
C ASP A 226 -15.57 -20.19 -13.14
N GLY A 227 -15.33 -20.87 -12.02
CA GLY A 227 -14.04 -21.49 -11.76
C GLY A 227 -13.65 -22.57 -12.79
N GLU A 228 -14.59 -23.41 -13.21
CA GLU A 228 -14.32 -24.48 -14.18
C GLU A 228 -14.05 -23.92 -15.58
N THR A 229 -14.87 -22.96 -16.02
CA THR A 229 -14.71 -22.30 -17.31
C THR A 229 -13.41 -21.50 -17.35
N TYR A 230 -13.06 -20.83 -16.26
CA TYR A 230 -11.79 -20.12 -16.14
C TYR A 230 -10.60 -21.05 -16.28
N GLU A 231 -10.55 -22.16 -15.55
CA GLU A 231 -9.46 -23.14 -15.65
C GLU A 231 -9.32 -23.68 -17.07
N ARG A 232 -10.45 -24.04 -17.70
CA ARG A 232 -10.46 -24.56 -19.07
C ARG A 232 -9.92 -23.56 -20.09
N LEU A 233 -10.20 -22.27 -19.92
CA LEU A 233 -9.79 -21.21 -20.86
C LEU A 233 -8.45 -20.55 -20.51
N ALA A 234 -7.93 -20.75 -19.30
CA ALA A 234 -6.68 -20.13 -18.85
C ALA A 234 -5.47 -20.38 -19.78
N PRO A 235 -5.25 -21.61 -20.33
CA PRO A 235 -4.19 -21.83 -21.31
C PRO A 235 -4.36 -21.03 -22.60
N VAL A 236 -5.60 -20.80 -23.05
CA VAL A 236 -5.92 -20.04 -24.26
C VAL A 236 -5.55 -18.58 -24.05
N PHE A 237 -6.00 -17.97 -22.94
CA PHE A 237 -5.68 -16.58 -22.61
C PHE A 237 -4.17 -16.33 -22.49
N ARG A 238 -3.43 -17.29 -21.90
CA ARG A 238 -1.96 -17.25 -21.84
C ARG A 238 -1.33 -17.23 -23.23
N GLN A 239 -1.78 -18.13 -24.11
CA GLN A 239 -1.25 -18.25 -25.45
C GLN A 239 -1.53 -17.00 -26.28
N GLU A 240 -2.77 -16.49 -26.26
CA GLU A 240 -3.17 -15.28 -26.96
C GLU A 240 -2.37 -14.06 -26.48
N LEU A 241 -2.13 -13.91 -25.17
CA LEU A 241 -1.28 -12.83 -24.66
C LEU A 241 0.10 -12.86 -25.32
N ILE A 242 0.73 -14.04 -25.34
CA ILE A 242 2.08 -14.20 -25.87
C ILE A 242 2.09 -13.92 -27.38
N GLU A 243 1.14 -14.47 -28.13
CA GLU A 243 1.07 -14.32 -29.59
C GLU A 243 0.76 -12.88 -30.02
N GLN A 244 -0.17 -12.20 -29.35
CA GLN A 244 -0.67 -10.89 -29.75
C GLN A 244 0.18 -9.72 -29.23
N HIS A 245 0.89 -9.91 -28.11
CA HIS A 245 1.53 -8.81 -27.39
C HIS A 245 3.03 -8.97 -27.14
N THR A 246 3.65 -10.13 -27.39
CA THR A 246 5.12 -10.21 -27.30
C THR A 246 5.74 -9.30 -28.35
N PRO A 247 6.61 -8.33 -27.98
CA PRO A 247 7.23 -7.45 -28.96
C PRO A 247 8.05 -8.24 -29.98
N MET A 248 7.96 -7.84 -31.25
CA MET A 248 8.67 -8.51 -32.34
C MET A 248 10.18 -8.49 -32.08
N GLY A 249 10.82 -9.66 -32.14
CA GLY A 249 12.26 -9.81 -31.88
C GLY A 249 12.67 -9.73 -30.40
N PHE A 250 11.72 -9.75 -29.45
CA PHE A 250 12.04 -9.73 -28.04
C PHE A 250 12.81 -10.99 -27.60
N ASP A 251 14.00 -10.80 -27.05
CA ASP A 251 14.80 -11.84 -26.44
C ASP A 251 15.18 -11.44 -25.01
N ALA A 252 14.66 -12.18 -24.02
CA ALA A 252 14.92 -11.89 -22.62
C ALA A 252 16.42 -11.89 -22.27
N ALA A 253 17.22 -12.80 -22.82
CA ALA A 253 18.65 -12.88 -22.54
C ALA A 253 19.43 -11.69 -23.10
N VAL A 254 19.01 -11.15 -24.25
CA VAL A 254 19.57 -9.91 -24.82
C VAL A 254 19.13 -8.71 -23.99
N MET A 255 17.85 -8.60 -23.67
CA MET A 255 17.30 -7.47 -22.90
C MET A 255 17.88 -7.39 -21.48
N ILE A 256 18.04 -8.52 -20.79
CA ILE A 256 18.67 -8.57 -19.45
C ILE A 256 20.11 -8.02 -19.46
N LYS A 257 20.82 -8.12 -20.58
CA LYS A 257 22.19 -7.60 -20.72
C LYS A 257 22.24 -6.13 -21.12
N SER A 258 21.23 -5.63 -21.82
CA SER A 258 21.25 -4.32 -22.49
C SER A 258 20.36 -3.26 -21.83
N ASP A 259 19.36 -3.66 -21.04
CA ASP A 259 18.44 -2.76 -20.34
C ASP A 259 18.59 -2.91 -18.81
N GLU A 260 18.91 -1.81 -18.14
CA GLU A 260 19.17 -1.75 -16.70
C GLU A 260 17.93 -2.07 -15.84
N ASN A 261 16.74 -1.63 -16.25
CA ASN A 261 15.49 -1.90 -15.55
C ASN A 261 15.12 -3.38 -15.67
N ILE A 262 15.29 -3.98 -16.84
CA ILE A 262 15.05 -5.41 -17.06
C ILE A 262 16.07 -6.25 -16.29
N CYS A 263 17.34 -5.86 -16.28
CA CYS A 263 18.37 -6.53 -15.48
C CYS A 263 18.04 -6.52 -13.98
N THR A 264 17.63 -5.35 -13.47
CA THR A 264 17.20 -5.17 -12.08
C THR A 264 15.99 -6.04 -11.75
N THR A 265 15.01 -6.08 -12.65
CA THR A 265 13.82 -6.93 -12.52
C THR A 265 14.19 -8.42 -12.50
N TYR A 266 15.06 -8.87 -13.40
CA TYR A 266 15.55 -10.24 -13.44
C TYR A 266 16.27 -10.64 -12.15
N ARG A 267 17.16 -9.78 -11.63
CA ARG A 267 17.84 -10.02 -10.33
C ARG A 267 16.83 -10.10 -9.19
N GLY A 268 15.81 -9.24 -9.20
CA GLY A 268 14.66 -9.30 -8.29
C GLY A 268 13.97 -10.66 -8.36
N TYR A 269 13.59 -11.12 -9.56
CA TYR A 269 12.96 -12.43 -9.75
C TYR A 269 13.82 -13.57 -9.22
N ILE A 270 15.12 -13.60 -9.47
CA ILE A 270 15.99 -14.64 -8.91
C ILE A 270 15.92 -14.67 -7.37
N LYS A 271 15.97 -13.51 -6.72
CA LYS A 271 15.82 -13.40 -5.26
C LYS A 271 14.46 -13.91 -4.79
N PHE A 272 13.37 -13.53 -5.45
CA PHE A 272 12.02 -13.95 -5.09
C PHE A 272 11.81 -15.46 -5.29
N LEU A 273 12.19 -15.98 -6.46
CA LEU A 273 12.05 -17.38 -6.85
C LEU A 273 12.84 -18.33 -5.97
N THR A 274 13.99 -17.89 -5.45
CA THR A 274 14.81 -18.70 -4.53
C THR A 274 14.00 -19.11 -3.29
N LYS A 275 13.19 -18.21 -2.74
CA LYS A 275 12.32 -18.54 -1.59
C LYS A 275 10.99 -19.14 -2.02
N ASP A 276 10.38 -18.68 -3.11
CA ASP A 276 9.07 -19.21 -3.57
C ASP A 276 9.15 -20.69 -3.97
N LEU A 277 10.23 -21.08 -4.63
CA LEU A 277 10.41 -22.42 -5.17
C LEU A 277 11.39 -23.27 -4.34
N GLU A 278 11.71 -22.83 -3.12
CA GLU A 278 12.57 -23.54 -2.17
C GLU A 278 12.08 -24.97 -1.92
N HIS A 279 10.77 -25.15 -1.83
CA HIS A 279 10.14 -26.46 -1.62
C HIS A 279 10.34 -27.45 -2.77
N LEU A 280 10.71 -26.99 -3.97
CA LEU A 280 11.05 -27.85 -5.10
C LEU A 280 12.50 -28.38 -5.03
N TYR A 281 13.32 -27.79 -4.16
CA TYR A 281 14.68 -28.27 -3.92
C TYR A 281 14.64 -29.35 -2.83
N VAL A 282 14.96 -30.58 -3.21
CA VAL A 282 15.04 -31.72 -2.28
C VAL A 282 16.52 -32.05 -2.05
N GLU A 283 16.98 -31.93 -0.82
CA GLU A 283 18.38 -32.16 -0.42
C GLU A 283 18.73 -33.66 -0.27
N ASN A 284 18.00 -34.53 -1.00
CA ASN A 284 18.13 -35.98 -0.95
C ASN A 284 18.96 -36.53 -2.14
N GLY A 285 19.72 -35.66 -2.82
CA GLY A 285 20.65 -36.03 -3.91
C GLY A 285 20.05 -36.09 -5.32
N THR A 286 18.75 -35.86 -5.50
CA THR A 286 18.08 -35.92 -6.82
C THR A 286 18.27 -34.67 -7.67
N THR A 287 18.49 -33.50 -7.07
CA THR A 287 18.71 -32.23 -7.77
C THR A 287 19.93 -31.51 -7.21
N SER A 288 20.96 -31.26 -8.03
CA SER A 288 22.11 -30.46 -7.58
C SER A 288 21.74 -28.98 -7.42
N ARG A 289 22.40 -28.28 -6.48
CA ARG A 289 22.26 -26.81 -6.32
C ARG A 289 22.47 -26.05 -7.64
N LYS A 290 23.40 -26.52 -8.48
CA LYS A 290 23.67 -25.94 -9.80
C LYS A 290 22.49 -26.13 -10.77
N ALA A 291 21.88 -27.31 -10.79
CA ALA A 291 20.69 -27.58 -11.59
C ALA A 291 19.50 -26.73 -11.14
N HIS A 292 19.27 -26.61 -9.83
CA HIS A 292 18.20 -25.76 -9.30
C HIS A 292 18.41 -24.27 -9.63
N LYS A 293 19.61 -23.72 -9.45
CA LYS A 293 19.94 -22.35 -9.88
C LYS A 293 19.69 -22.12 -11.38
N LYS A 294 20.03 -23.10 -12.22
CA LYS A 294 19.76 -23.04 -13.67
C LYS A 294 18.25 -23.03 -13.96
N TYR A 295 17.48 -23.86 -13.25
CA TYR A 295 16.02 -23.88 -13.35
C TYR A 295 15.40 -22.52 -12.97
N LEU A 296 15.78 -21.95 -11.82
CA LEU A 296 15.32 -20.61 -11.42
C LEU A 296 15.68 -19.54 -12.46
N GLY A 297 16.88 -19.62 -13.04
CA GLY A 297 17.31 -18.75 -14.13
C GLY A 297 16.45 -18.85 -15.39
N ASN A 298 15.98 -20.05 -15.74
CA ASN A 298 15.08 -20.27 -16.87
C ASN A 298 13.66 -19.75 -16.57
N VAL A 299 13.14 -20.01 -15.36
CA VAL A 299 11.84 -19.48 -14.93
C VAL A 299 11.85 -17.96 -14.93
N ALA A 300 12.88 -17.32 -14.37
CA ALA A 300 13.03 -15.87 -14.36
C ALA A 300 13.06 -15.27 -15.78
N LYS A 301 13.74 -15.93 -16.74
CA LYS A 301 13.72 -15.48 -18.15
C LYS A 301 12.33 -15.60 -18.77
N ALA A 302 11.62 -16.70 -18.51
CA ALA A 302 10.24 -16.87 -18.98
C ALA A 302 9.31 -15.78 -18.40
N MET A 303 9.48 -15.44 -17.12
CA MET A 303 8.75 -14.32 -16.49
C MET A 303 9.06 -12.98 -17.16
N ILE A 304 10.31 -12.71 -17.54
CA ILE A 304 10.67 -11.48 -18.28
C ILE A 304 9.97 -11.44 -19.64
N THR A 305 10.00 -12.54 -20.42
CA THR A 305 9.31 -12.61 -21.72
C THR A 305 7.81 -12.37 -21.58
N ARG A 306 7.15 -13.08 -20.67
CA ARG A 306 5.70 -12.93 -20.46
C ARG A 306 5.33 -11.57 -19.87
N GLY A 307 6.19 -11.01 -19.01
CA GLY A 307 6.04 -9.67 -18.46
C GLY A 307 6.13 -8.59 -19.53
N ALA A 308 6.96 -8.76 -20.57
CA ALA A 308 7.02 -7.84 -21.70
C ALA A 308 5.70 -7.86 -22.49
N ALA A 309 5.17 -9.05 -22.81
CA ALA A 309 3.88 -9.19 -23.48
C ALA A 309 2.74 -8.57 -22.65
N PHE A 310 2.73 -8.83 -21.34
CA PHE A 310 1.73 -8.30 -20.43
C PHE A 310 1.81 -6.77 -20.29
N ALA A 311 3.01 -6.19 -20.22
CA ALA A 311 3.19 -4.74 -20.19
C ALA A 311 2.66 -4.09 -21.48
N GLU A 312 2.96 -4.69 -22.64
CA GLU A 312 2.46 -4.21 -23.93
C GLU A 312 0.94 -4.32 -24.05
N ALA A 313 0.35 -5.42 -23.59
CA ALA A 313 -1.10 -5.58 -23.54
C ALA A 313 -1.76 -4.47 -22.70
N ILE A 314 -1.19 -4.13 -21.55
CA ILE A 314 -1.74 -3.05 -20.72
C ILE A 314 -1.58 -1.69 -21.39
N ILE A 315 -0.44 -1.39 -22.02
CA ILE A 315 -0.24 -0.11 -22.72
C ILE A 315 -1.27 0.07 -23.84
N LYS A 316 -1.55 -0.99 -24.63
CA LYS A 316 -2.54 -0.95 -25.72
C LYS A 316 -3.97 -0.76 -25.21
N ASN A 317 -4.33 -1.46 -24.13
CA ASN A 317 -5.69 -1.44 -23.58
C ASN A 317 -5.98 -0.19 -22.74
N TYR A 318 -4.97 0.39 -22.09
CA TYR A 318 -5.13 1.49 -21.13
C TYR A 318 -4.15 2.66 -21.38
N PRO A 319 -4.10 3.23 -22.60
CA PRO A 319 -3.09 4.22 -22.98
C PRO A 319 -3.16 5.51 -22.14
N GLY A 320 -4.37 5.91 -21.72
CA GLY A 320 -4.61 7.11 -20.92
C GLY A 320 -4.37 6.94 -19.41
N TYR A 321 -4.19 5.71 -18.92
CA TYR A 321 -4.12 5.45 -17.49
C TYR A 321 -2.74 5.83 -16.94
N ILE A 322 -2.72 6.24 -15.67
CA ILE A 322 -1.49 6.44 -14.90
C ILE A 322 -0.98 5.08 -14.44
N ARG A 323 0.24 4.73 -14.87
CA ARG A 323 0.83 3.41 -14.66
C ARG A 323 1.47 3.33 -13.28
N LEU A 324 0.85 2.60 -12.36
CA LEU A 324 1.44 2.25 -11.07
C LEU A 324 2.21 0.91 -11.17
N SER A 325 3.08 0.64 -10.20
CA SER A 325 3.83 -0.62 -10.14
C SER A 325 4.22 -1.00 -8.72
N ILE A 326 4.20 -2.30 -8.43
CA ILE A 326 4.79 -2.89 -7.21
C ILE A 326 6.32 -3.04 -7.28
N HIS A 327 6.91 -2.92 -8.48
CA HIS A 327 8.33 -3.13 -8.68
C HIS A 327 9.06 -1.79 -8.66
N PRO A 328 10.20 -1.68 -7.96
CA PRO A 328 11.06 -0.51 -8.03
C PRO A 328 11.44 -0.18 -9.47
N SER A 329 11.59 1.10 -9.78
CA SER A 329 11.98 1.59 -11.10
C SER A 329 12.64 2.96 -11.01
N ASN A 330 13.18 3.43 -12.13
CA ASN A 330 13.71 4.78 -12.27
C ASN A 330 12.62 5.87 -12.39
N GLY A 331 11.34 5.51 -12.38
CA GLY A 331 10.23 6.47 -12.43
C GLY A 331 9.87 7.01 -13.82
N LEU A 332 10.54 6.58 -14.89
CA LEU A 332 10.33 7.14 -16.24
C LEU A 332 8.96 6.79 -16.83
N THR A 333 8.57 5.52 -16.75
CA THR A 333 7.37 4.99 -17.44
C THR A 333 6.28 4.52 -16.49
N LYS A 334 6.59 4.38 -15.20
CA LYS A 334 5.68 3.91 -14.16
C LYS A 334 6.03 4.54 -12.81
N ILE A 335 5.01 4.70 -11.97
CA ILE A 335 5.15 5.15 -10.58
C ILE A 335 5.18 3.92 -9.68
N SER A 336 6.35 3.62 -9.12
CA SER A 336 6.50 2.53 -8.14
C SER A 336 5.90 2.94 -6.79
N ILE A 337 4.99 2.13 -6.24
CA ILE A 337 4.33 2.40 -4.97
C ILE A 337 4.49 1.25 -3.97
N ASN A 338 4.51 1.59 -2.69
CA ASN A 338 4.34 0.66 -1.59
C ASN A 338 2.85 0.37 -1.46
N VAL A 339 2.47 -0.89 -1.73
CA VAL A 339 1.06 -1.32 -1.65
C VAL A 339 0.66 -1.72 -0.22
N LEU A 340 1.65 -1.90 0.65
CA LEU A 340 1.45 -2.13 2.08
C LEU A 340 1.91 -0.90 2.87
N PRO A 341 1.11 -0.46 3.86
CA PRO A 341 1.43 0.73 4.65
C PRO A 341 2.73 0.56 5.45
N ARG A 342 3.46 1.66 5.62
CA ARG A 342 4.68 1.75 6.47
C ARG A 342 5.77 0.73 6.14
N SER A 343 5.82 0.19 4.94
CA SER A 343 6.92 -0.68 4.52
C SER A 343 8.11 0.14 4.01
N SER A 344 9.27 -0.02 4.67
CA SER A 344 10.53 0.62 4.24
C SER A 344 11.15 -0.04 3.01
N LYS A 345 10.72 -1.26 2.67
CA LYS A 345 11.18 -2.03 1.51
C LYS A 345 9.98 -2.48 0.66
N PRO A 346 10.14 -2.71 -0.65
CA PRO A 346 9.08 -3.29 -1.46
C PRO A 346 8.72 -4.67 -0.94
N VAL A 347 7.54 -4.80 -0.35
CA VAL A 347 6.93 -6.05 0.11
C VAL A 347 5.50 -6.08 -0.42
N THR A 348 5.02 -7.28 -0.72
CA THR A 348 3.69 -7.50 -1.28
C THR A 348 2.99 -8.59 -0.47
N PRO A 349 1.67 -8.48 -0.27
CA PRO A 349 0.97 -9.36 0.65
C PRO A 349 0.97 -10.83 0.19
N TRP A 350 1.05 -11.08 -1.11
CA TRP A 350 1.14 -12.45 -1.64
C TRP A 350 2.51 -13.12 -1.46
N HIS A 351 3.51 -12.40 -0.92
CA HIS A 351 4.85 -12.91 -0.63
C HIS A 351 5.23 -12.81 0.86
N SER A 352 4.27 -12.53 1.75
CA SER A 352 4.49 -12.39 3.19
C SER A 352 3.29 -12.86 4.02
N ALA A 353 3.52 -13.10 5.30
CA ALA A 353 2.49 -13.09 6.33
C ALA A 353 2.47 -11.71 7.01
N PRO A 354 1.30 -11.21 7.43
CA PRO A 354 1.19 -9.99 8.22
C PRO A 354 1.25 -10.30 9.74
N CYS A 355 1.77 -9.34 10.51
CA CYS A 355 1.84 -9.37 11.96
C CYS A 355 1.44 -8.00 12.55
N TYR A 356 0.72 -7.99 13.67
CA TYR A 356 0.34 -6.77 14.38
C TYR A 356 0.94 -6.67 15.77
N THR A 357 1.46 -5.50 16.10
CA THR A 357 1.78 -5.11 17.46
C THR A 357 0.51 -4.62 18.17
N VAL A 358 0.57 -4.57 19.51
CA VAL A 358 -0.55 -4.08 20.33
C VAL A 358 -0.87 -2.61 20.03
N ASP A 359 0.16 -1.80 19.75
CA ASP A 359 0.03 -0.38 19.35
C ASP A 359 -0.40 -0.18 17.89
N GLY A 360 -0.86 -1.24 17.21
CA GLY A 360 -1.46 -1.15 15.87
C GLY A 360 -0.48 -1.06 14.70
N ARG A 361 0.83 -1.25 14.92
CA ARG A 361 1.80 -1.28 13.82
C ARG A 361 1.72 -2.59 13.04
N PHE A 362 1.88 -2.45 11.73
CA PHE A 362 1.92 -3.54 10.77
C PHE A 362 3.37 -3.97 10.53
N ILE A 363 3.64 -5.26 10.68
CA ILE A 363 4.92 -5.90 10.37
C ILE A 363 4.68 -6.97 9.30
N TYR A 364 5.55 -7.05 8.30
CA TYR A 364 5.45 -8.01 7.22
C TYR A 364 6.69 -8.89 7.18
N GLY A 365 6.49 -10.20 7.23
CA GLY A 365 7.57 -11.16 7.33
C GLY A 365 7.22 -12.47 6.64
N TRP A 366 8.18 -13.40 6.64
CA TRP A 366 7.90 -14.76 6.21
C TRP A 366 7.29 -15.54 7.37
N ARG A 367 6.35 -16.43 7.05
CA ARG A 367 5.68 -17.29 8.02
C ARG A 367 6.66 -17.99 8.97
N GLU A 368 7.76 -18.55 8.46
CA GLU A 368 8.75 -19.27 9.28
C GLU A 368 9.40 -18.39 10.35
N VAL A 369 9.57 -17.09 10.07
CA VAL A 369 10.16 -16.13 11.01
C VAL A 369 9.20 -15.86 12.15
N PHE A 370 7.91 -15.78 11.86
CA PHE A 370 6.88 -15.57 12.88
C PHE A 370 6.55 -16.84 13.64
N ASP A 371 6.53 -18.00 12.98
CA ASP A 371 6.37 -19.31 13.63
C ASP A 371 7.50 -19.59 14.64
N ALA A 372 8.72 -19.10 14.38
CA ALA A 372 9.85 -19.25 15.30
C ALA A 372 9.85 -18.24 16.47
N ASN A 373 8.96 -17.23 16.46
CA ASN A 373 8.93 -16.21 17.51
C ASN A 373 7.91 -16.58 18.61
N PRO A 374 8.36 -16.89 19.85
CA PRO A 374 7.47 -17.29 20.93
C PRO A 374 6.58 -16.17 21.48
N GLU A 375 6.88 -14.91 21.18
CA GLU A 375 6.07 -13.75 21.57
C GLU A 375 4.85 -13.54 20.66
N LEU A 376 4.83 -14.20 19.50
CA LEU A 376 3.74 -14.11 18.54
C LEU A 376 2.76 -15.27 18.70
N GLU A 377 1.52 -15.01 18.31
CA GLU A 377 0.49 -16.03 18.15
C GLU A 377 -0.20 -15.91 16.79
N LEU A 378 -0.62 -17.05 16.24
CA LEU A 378 -1.33 -17.12 14.98
C LEU A 378 -2.84 -16.97 15.19
N VAL A 379 -3.38 -15.89 14.65
CA VAL A 379 -4.83 -15.61 14.67
C VAL A 379 -5.50 -16.32 13.51
N HIS A 380 -6.65 -16.93 13.80
CA HIS A 380 -7.50 -17.58 12.81
C HIS A 380 -8.79 -16.78 12.61
N LYS A 381 -9.24 -16.66 11.36
CA LYS A 381 -10.53 -16.09 10.98
C LYS A 381 -11.27 -17.15 10.17
N ASN A 382 -12.49 -17.52 10.56
CA ASN A 382 -13.27 -18.58 9.87
C ASN A 382 -12.51 -19.91 9.72
N GLY A 383 -11.79 -20.33 10.77
CA GLY A 383 -11.06 -21.61 10.79
C GLY A 383 -9.77 -21.65 9.97
N ARG A 384 -9.33 -20.52 9.38
CA ARG A 384 -8.09 -20.44 8.59
C ARG A 384 -7.09 -19.43 9.19
N PRO A 385 -5.78 -19.69 9.06
CA PRO A 385 -4.74 -18.73 9.40
C PRO A 385 -4.99 -17.36 8.72
N TRP A 386 -4.89 -16.28 9.50
CA TRP A 386 -5.29 -14.95 9.06
C TRP A 386 -4.20 -13.89 9.22
N CYS A 387 -3.53 -13.87 10.37
CA CYS A 387 -2.38 -13.03 10.65
C CYS A 387 -1.65 -13.52 11.91
N TYR A 388 -0.47 -13.00 12.17
CA TYR A 388 0.15 -13.05 13.50
C TYR A 388 -0.20 -11.81 14.30
N ARG A 389 -0.08 -11.89 15.62
CA ARG A 389 -0.01 -10.73 16.51
C ARG A 389 0.90 -11.01 17.70
N PHE A 390 1.41 -9.96 18.32
CA PHE A 390 2.09 -10.09 19.61
C PHE A 390 1.09 -10.53 20.68
N LYS A 391 1.51 -11.44 21.56
CA LYS A 391 0.70 -11.84 22.72
C LYS A 391 0.52 -10.66 23.66
N SER A 392 -0.66 -10.53 24.25
CA SER A 392 -0.97 -9.49 25.22
C SER A 392 -2.12 -9.93 26.12
N GLU A 393 -2.03 -9.62 27.41
CA GLU A 393 -3.11 -9.84 28.38
C GLU A 393 -4.37 -9.02 28.05
N LEU A 394 -4.23 -7.95 27.26
CA LEU A 394 -5.35 -7.15 26.78
C LEU A 394 -6.30 -7.92 25.85
N TYR A 395 -5.84 -9.04 25.28
CA TYR A 395 -6.66 -9.93 24.44
C TYR A 395 -7.35 -11.05 25.22
N ASN A 396 -6.96 -11.27 26.49
CA ASN A 396 -7.40 -12.43 27.27
C ASN A 396 -8.69 -12.16 28.04
N TRP A 397 -9.82 -12.00 27.37
CA TRP A 397 -11.10 -11.70 28.01
C TRP A 397 -11.76 -12.97 28.60
N SER A 398 -12.47 -12.81 29.71
CA SER A 398 -13.27 -13.84 30.39
C SER A 398 -14.37 -14.40 29.48
N SER A 399 -15.10 -13.50 28.80
CA SER A 399 -15.95 -13.82 27.65
C SER A 399 -15.13 -13.69 26.38
N PRO A 400 -14.95 -14.76 25.58
CA PRO A 400 -14.07 -14.71 24.42
C PRO A 400 -14.47 -13.62 23.41
N VAL A 401 -13.47 -12.84 22.98
CA VAL A 401 -13.60 -11.79 21.96
C VAL A 401 -12.60 -11.99 20.82
N ALA A 402 -13.00 -11.63 19.60
CA ALA A 402 -12.08 -11.36 18.50
C ALA A 402 -11.59 -9.91 18.62
N VAL A 403 -10.28 -9.73 18.47
CA VAL A 403 -9.65 -8.40 18.47
C VAL A 403 -8.89 -8.23 17.16
N ASP A 404 -9.43 -7.38 16.29
CA ASP A 404 -8.95 -7.16 14.93
C ASP A 404 -8.50 -5.71 14.74
N PRO A 405 -7.33 -5.45 14.15
CA PRO A 405 -6.91 -4.08 13.87
C PRO A 405 -7.77 -3.47 12.76
N ILE A 406 -8.10 -2.19 12.94
CA ILE A 406 -8.76 -1.34 11.96
C ILE A 406 -7.67 -0.56 11.22
N TYR A 407 -7.78 -0.48 9.90
CA TYR A 407 -6.90 0.33 9.08
C TYR A 407 -7.59 1.67 8.76
N PRO A 408 -6.93 2.84 8.93
CA PRO A 408 -5.50 3.01 9.21
C PRO A 408 -5.09 2.95 10.69
N CYS A 409 -6.01 3.10 11.64
CA CYS A 409 -5.74 2.99 13.07
C CYS A 409 -6.97 2.48 13.84
N GLY A 410 -6.73 2.04 15.08
CA GLY A 410 -7.75 1.53 15.98
C GLY A 410 -7.85 0.00 16.02
N MET A 411 -8.72 -0.47 16.92
CA MET A 411 -8.95 -1.88 17.19
C MET A 411 -10.46 -2.15 17.26
N MET A 412 -10.90 -3.20 16.59
CA MET A 412 -12.27 -3.72 16.67
C MET A 412 -12.29 -4.87 17.68
N VAL A 413 -13.14 -4.78 18.69
CA VAL A 413 -13.41 -5.87 19.63
C VAL A 413 -14.82 -6.39 19.37
N THR A 414 -14.91 -7.66 18.99
CA THR A 414 -16.19 -8.33 18.68
C THR A 414 -16.36 -9.55 19.56
N PRO A 415 -17.47 -9.71 20.30
CA PRO A 415 -17.67 -10.88 21.13
C PRO A 415 -17.92 -12.12 20.26
N VAL A 416 -17.30 -13.25 20.62
CA VAL A 416 -17.45 -14.51 19.88
C VAL A 416 -18.82 -15.14 20.15
N ASN A 417 -19.32 -14.98 21.37
CA ASN A 417 -20.65 -15.40 21.79
C ASN A 417 -21.51 -14.17 22.11
N PRO A 418 -22.86 -14.25 22.08
CA PRO A 418 -23.72 -13.17 22.54
C PRO A 418 -23.32 -12.69 23.94
N THR A 419 -22.84 -11.46 24.03
CA THR A 419 -22.26 -10.85 25.24
C THR A 419 -22.86 -9.47 25.44
N SER A 420 -23.40 -9.20 26.62
CA SER A 420 -23.97 -7.89 26.98
C SER A 420 -22.89 -6.83 27.20
N ILE A 421 -23.20 -5.56 26.95
CA ILE A 421 -22.31 -4.43 27.30
C ILE A 421 -21.90 -4.43 28.79
N SER A 422 -22.75 -4.95 29.68
CA SER A 422 -22.45 -5.06 31.12
C SER A 422 -21.22 -5.94 31.41
N GLN A 423 -20.94 -6.90 30.52
CA GLN A 423 -19.82 -7.85 30.64
C GLN A 423 -18.53 -7.35 29.98
N ILE A 424 -18.51 -6.15 29.39
CA ILE A 424 -17.29 -5.60 28.79
C ILE A 424 -16.20 -5.45 29.87
N GLU A 425 -14.99 -5.90 29.59
CA GLU A 425 -13.87 -5.70 30.52
C GLU A 425 -13.21 -4.36 30.23
N MET A 426 -13.72 -3.31 30.87
CA MET A 426 -13.35 -1.93 30.54
C MET A 426 -11.87 -1.63 30.76
N GLU A 427 -11.22 -2.22 31.75
CA GLU A 427 -9.76 -2.09 31.95
C GLU A 427 -8.99 -2.56 30.71
N LYS A 428 -9.42 -3.66 30.08
CA LYS A 428 -8.81 -4.17 28.84
C LYS A 428 -9.14 -3.28 27.64
N ALA A 429 -10.39 -2.81 27.53
CA ALA A 429 -10.78 -1.89 26.48
C ALA A 429 -10.00 -0.56 26.56
N GLN A 430 -9.82 -0.01 27.77
CA GLN A 430 -9.00 1.18 28.01
C GLN A 430 -7.53 0.91 27.74
N GLY A 431 -6.98 -0.23 28.21
CA GLY A 431 -5.62 -0.62 27.89
C GLY A 431 -5.36 -0.69 26.38
N LEU A 432 -6.31 -1.27 25.62
CA LEU A 432 -6.23 -1.25 24.16
C LEU A 432 -6.31 0.17 23.59
N ALA A 433 -7.15 1.04 24.15
CA ALA A 433 -7.29 2.42 23.68
C ALA A 433 -6.04 3.27 23.99
N HIS A 434 -5.33 2.99 25.08
CA HIS A 434 -4.05 3.61 25.38
C HIS A 434 -2.96 3.23 24.37
N GLU A 435 -2.99 1.99 23.86
CA GLU A 435 -2.03 1.49 22.88
C GLU A 435 -2.40 1.89 21.44
N ASN A 436 -3.67 1.73 21.05
CA ASN A 436 -4.15 1.93 19.68
C ASN A 436 -5.62 2.38 19.64
N SER A 437 -5.83 3.69 19.58
CA SER A 437 -7.13 4.33 19.48
C SER A 437 -7.56 4.59 18.02
N PRO A 438 -8.87 4.55 17.68
CA PRO A 438 -10.01 4.25 18.56
C PRO A 438 -10.21 2.75 18.79
N VAL A 439 -10.79 2.40 19.94
CA VAL A 439 -11.33 1.05 20.18
C VAL A 439 -12.81 1.06 19.87
N VAL A 440 -13.23 0.21 18.92
CA VAL A 440 -14.62 0.02 18.53
C VAL A 440 -15.12 -1.29 19.11
N LEU A 441 -16.10 -1.21 20.02
CA LEU A 441 -16.79 -2.38 20.57
C LEU A 441 -18.02 -2.65 19.71
N ARG A 442 -18.05 -3.77 18.97
CA ARG A 442 -19.14 -4.07 18.03
C ARG A 442 -19.68 -5.48 18.23
N GLY A 443 -21.00 -5.65 18.11
CA GLY A 443 -21.66 -6.95 18.24
C GLY A 443 -22.03 -7.36 19.67
N PHE A 444 -21.86 -6.47 20.65
CA PHE A 444 -22.39 -6.65 22.00
C PHE A 444 -23.92 -6.45 22.02
N THR A 445 -24.62 -7.07 22.97
CA THR A 445 -26.07 -6.88 23.19
C THR A 445 -26.33 -5.77 24.21
N ASP A 446 -27.59 -5.32 24.28
CA ASP A 446 -28.05 -4.29 25.24
C ASP A 446 -27.42 -2.91 25.02
N THR A 447 -26.92 -2.64 23.82
CA THR A 447 -26.28 -1.36 23.44
C THR A 447 -27.23 -0.17 23.39
N HIS A 448 -28.52 -0.36 23.62
CA HIS A 448 -29.54 0.69 23.70
C HIS A 448 -30.03 0.89 25.14
N ASP A 449 -29.53 0.11 26.10
CA ASP A 449 -29.86 0.25 27.51
C ASP A 449 -28.94 1.31 28.13
N HIS A 450 -29.43 2.54 28.19
CA HIS A 450 -28.69 3.69 28.72
C HIS A 450 -28.29 3.51 30.20
N GLU A 451 -29.07 2.76 30.98
CA GLU A 451 -28.76 2.52 32.39
C GLU A 451 -27.57 1.56 32.51
N LEU A 452 -27.54 0.50 31.71
CA LEU A 452 -26.39 -0.40 31.65
C LEU A 452 -25.13 0.28 31.11
N ILE A 453 -25.25 1.19 30.13
CA ILE A 453 -24.12 1.98 29.63
C ILE A 453 -23.57 2.88 30.75
N ALA A 454 -24.44 3.61 31.46
CA ALA A 454 -24.05 4.50 32.54
C ALA A 454 -23.38 3.74 33.70
N GLN A 455 -24.00 2.66 34.17
CA GLN A 455 -23.42 1.79 35.20
C GLN A 455 -22.04 1.26 34.79
N LYS A 456 -21.86 0.96 33.49
CA LYS A 456 -20.58 0.48 32.99
C LYS A 456 -19.53 1.58 32.91
N ALA A 457 -19.90 2.79 32.50
CA ALA A 457 -19.02 3.94 32.51
C ALA A 457 -18.57 4.29 33.95
N GLU A 458 -19.50 4.29 34.91
CA GLU A 458 -19.24 4.53 36.34
C GLU A 458 -18.39 3.45 37.02
N SER A 459 -18.37 2.22 36.46
CA SER A 459 -17.53 1.12 36.99
C SER A 459 -16.02 1.39 36.84
N ILE A 460 -15.66 2.41 36.07
CA ILE A 460 -14.33 2.95 35.94
C ILE A 460 -14.37 4.34 36.57
N ASP A 461 -13.25 4.88 37.07
CA ASP A 461 -13.19 6.28 37.56
C ASP A 461 -13.29 7.28 36.38
N ALA A 462 -14.43 7.25 35.70
CA ALA A 462 -14.90 8.16 34.67
C ALA A 462 -15.86 9.17 35.31
N SER A 463 -15.47 9.70 36.48
CA SER A 463 -16.22 10.67 37.27
C SER A 463 -16.52 12.00 36.54
N TYR A 464 -16.03 12.15 35.31
CA TYR A 464 -16.31 13.25 34.38
C TYR A 464 -17.40 12.95 33.35
N LEU A 465 -17.90 11.70 33.23
CA LEU A 465 -19.00 11.33 32.34
C LEU A 465 -20.31 11.28 33.15
N SER A 466 -21.22 12.21 32.85
CA SER A 466 -22.57 12.25 33.39
C SER A 466 -23.54 11.48 32.48
N ILE A 467 -24.63 10.94 33.03
CA ILE A 467 -25.75 10.38 32.25
C ILE A 467 -26.25 11.36 31.16
N SER A 468 -26.09 12.68 31.39
CA SER A 468 -26.41 13.72 30.41
C SER A 468 -25.53 13.69 29.15
N ASP A 469 -24.33 13.12 29.22
CA ASP A 469 -23.36 13.07 28.11
C ASP A 469 -23.67 11.92 27.14
N PHE A 470 -24.48 10.96 27.57
CA PHE A 470 -24.94 9.82 26.77
C PHE A 470 -26.32 10.04 26.12
N ASN A 471 -26.81 11.28 26.10
CA ASN A 471 -28.12 11.60 25.54
C ASN A 471 -28.03 12.37 24.21
N PRO A 472 -27.74 11.70 23.07
CA PRO A 472 -28.08 12.23 21.77
C PRO A 472 -29.32 11.48 21.27
N GLU A 473 -30.52 11.96 21.61
CA GLU A 473 -31.61 11.85 20.62
C GLU A 473 -31.34 12.85 19.49
N GLU A 474 -30.20 12.72 18.78
CA GLU A 474 -30.12 13.22 17.41
C GLU A 474 -30.77 12.16 16.53
N LYS A 475 -32.11 12.13 16.55
CA LYS A 475 -32.84 11.64 15.39
C LYS A 475 -32.48 12.57 14.25
N ALA A 476 -31.64 12.10 13.33
CA ALA A 476 -31.62 12.67 11.99
C ALA A 476 -32.99 12.38 11.37
N GLU A 477 -33.96 13.27 11.59
CA GLU A 477 -35.20 13.27 10.84
C GLU A 477 -34.85 13.65 9.40
N ASP A 478 -35.06 12.70 8.48
CA ASP A 478 -35.12 12.99 7.05
C ASP A 478 -36.17 14.09 6.86
N GLY A 479 -35.69 15.28 6.49
CA GLY A 479 -36.44 16.51 6.63
C GLY A 479 -37.75 16.54 5.85
N ASP A 480 -38.82 16.97 6.54
CA ASP A 480 -39.67 18.06 6.06
C ASP A 480 -40.54 18.58 7.22
N SER A 481 -40.18 19.74 7.80
CA SER A 481 -41.14 20.76 8.24
C SER A 481 -40.41 21.94 8.87
N GLN A 482 -40.80 23.14 8.43
CA GLN A 482 -40.36 24.40 8.99
C GLN A 482 -40.81 24.55 10.45
N ASP A 483 -39.97 25.22 11.23
CA ASP A 483 -40.17 25.65 12.63
C ASP A 483 -39.92 24.62 13.75
N SER A 484 -38.63 24.34 14.02
CA SER A 484 -38.16 24.24 15.40
C SER A 484 -36.70 24.70 15.52
N LYS A 485 -36.48 25.85 16.19
CA LYS A 485 -35.16 26.29 16.65
C LYS A 485 -34.86 25.62 17.98
N SER A 486 -34.10 24.53 17.97
CA SER A 486 -33.18 24.16 19.06
C SER A 486 -32.28 22.99 18.62
N THR A 487 -31.00 23.29 18.46
CA THR A 487 -29.85 22.37 18.63
C THR A 487 -29.55 21.23 17.65
N THR A 488 -30.11 21.16 16.45
CA THR A 488 -29.50 20.33 15.38
C THR A 488 -28.53 21.18 14.58
N LEU A 489 -27.27 21.24 15.04
CA LEU A 489 -26.21 21.86 14.26
C LEU A 489 -25.85 20.90 13.13
N SER A 490 -26.45 21.09 11.95
CA SER A 490 -26.09 20.39 10.72
C SER A 490 -24.72 20.88 10.22
N GLY A 491 -23.67 20.64 11.00
CA GLY A 491 -22.32 21.14 10.75
C GLY A 491 -21.26 20.38 11.57
N TRP A 492 -20.02 20.41 11.06
CA TRP A 492 -18.84 19.83 11.69
C TRP A 492 -18.77 20.13 13.18
N LEU A 493 -18.71 19.07 14.01
CA LEU A 493 -18.37 19.19 15.42
C LEU A 493 -16.83 19.27 15.55
N PRO A 494 -16.29 20.26 16.28
CA PRO A 494 -14.86 20.34 16.55
C PRO A 494 -14.41 19.17 17.43
N TYR A 495 -13.10 18.90 17.45
CA TYR A 495 -12.50 17.91 18.33
C TYR A 495 -12.77 18.24 19.81
N ASP A 496 -13.12 17.24 20.61
CA ASP A 496 -13.30 17.40 22.05
C ASP A 496 -11.98 17.79 22.74
N GLY A 497 -12.07 18.77 23.65
CA GLY A 497 -10.94 19.31 24.41
C GLY A 497 -11.27 20.70 24.96
N PRO A 498 -10.48 21.23 25.90
CA PRO A 498 -10.70 22.58 26.39
C PRO A 498 -10.56 23.55 25.21
N THR A 499 -11.67 24.15 24.82
CA THR A 499 -11.68 25.42 24.11
C THR A 499 -11.15 26.44 25.10
N GLU A 500 -9.83 26.64 25.13
CA GLU A 500 -9.30 27.91 25.63
C GLU A 500 -9.86 28.99 24.72
N ILE A 501 -10.96 29.60 25.19
CA ILE A 501 -11.43 30.88 24.69
C ILE A 501 -10.30 31.85 25.03
N MET A 502 -9.39 32.06 24.08
CA MET A 502 -8.51 33.22 24.11
C MET A 502 -9.42 34.44 23.90
N GLU A 503 -9.80 35.08 25.00
CA GLU A 503 -10.28 36.46 24.93
C GLU A 503 -9.16 37.30 24.31
N ASP A 504 -9.47 37.90 23.15
CA ASP A 504 -8.63 38.87 22.46
C ASP A 504 -8.20 39.97 23.43
N GLN A 505 -6.94 39.94 23.87
CA GLN A 505 -6.22 41.13 24.28
C GLN A 505 -5.06 41.34 23.31
N GLU A 506 -5.27 42.35 22.47
CA GLU A 506 -4.33 43.07 21.63
C GLU A 506 -2.85 42.63 21.72
N ALA A 507 -2.35 42.05 20.63
CA ALA A 507 -0.91 41.93 20.41
C ALA A 507 -0.53 42.30 18.97
N HIS A 508 -0.33 43.60 18.76
CA HIS A 508 0.81 44.04 17.96
C HIS A 508 2.07 43.52 18.66
N HIS A 509 2.58 42.37 18.24
CA HIS A 509 4.02 42.12 18.05
C HIS A 509 4.25 40.68 17.59
N ILE A 510 4.59 40.59 16.30
CA ILE A 510 5.15 39.40 15.67
C ILE A 510 6.45 39.03 16.41
N LYS A 511 6.45 37.87 17.07
CA LYS A 511 7.68 37.09 17.31
C LYS A 511 7.41 35.63 16.97
N GLN A 512 8.06 35.20 15.89
CA GLN A 512 8.19 33.82 15.45
C GLN A 512 8.75 32.96 16.59
N CYS A 513 8.09 31.83 16.87
CA CYS A 513 8.71 30.71 17.57
C CYS A 513 9.07 29.61 16.56
N PRO A 514 10.18 28.89 16.77
CA PRO A 514 10.85 28.11 15.74
C PRO A 514 10.29 26.69 15.67
N VAL A 515 10.11 26.21 14.45
CA VAL A 515 9.85 24.80 14.13
C VAL A 515 11.05 23.96 14.56
N SER A 516 10.86 23.11 15.56
CA SER A 516 11.84 22.10 15.94
C SER A 516 11.80 20.94 14.93
N SER A 517 12.83 20.85 14.09
CA SER A 517 13.14 19.65 13.31
C SER A 517 13.39 18.44 14.22
N PRO A 518 12.95 17.23 13.87
CA PRO A 518 13.36 16.03 14.59
C PRO A 518 14.84 15.75 14.30
N ALA A 519 15.60 15.53 15.37
CA ALA A 519 17.02 15.24 15.32
C ALA A 519 17.32 13.85 14.72
N LYS A 520 18.54 13.79 14.18
CA LYS A 520 19.25 12.75 13.42
C LYS A 520 19.03 11.29 13.79
#